data_AF-C3LP75-F1
#
_entry.id   AF-C3LP75-F1
#
_cell.length_a   1.000
_cell.length_b   1.000
_cell.length_c   1.000
_cell.angle_alpha   90.00
_cell.angle_beta   90.00
_cell.angle_gamma   90.00
#
_symmetry.space_group_name_H-M   'P 1'
#
loop_
_entity.id
_entity.type
_entity.pdbx_description
1 polymer ?
#
loop_
_entity_poly.entity_id
_entity_poly.type
_entity_poly.pdbx_seq_one_letter_code
_entity_poly.pdbx_strand_id
1 'polypeptide(L)'
;MIHIITGSTLGGAEYVGDHLSDLLQEQGFDTKIHNQPNMSEIPAKGTWLIITSTHGAGEYPDNIQPFIQALQNTPPNTSALRYAVVAIGDSSYDTFCAAGKHAYQLLGDIGAKPLANCFTIDVQEHPVPEDAAEAWLKRVINRF
;
A
#
# COMPACT_ATOMS: atom_id res chain seq x y z
N MET A 1 6.47 -12.75 7.35
CA MET A 1 6.97 -11.96 6.22
C MET A 1 5.85 -11.06 5.72
N ILE A 2 6.12 -9.77 5.65
CA ILE A 2 5.23 -8.71 5.18
C ILE A 2 5.80 -8.20 3.85
N HIS A 3 5.00 -8.24 2.79
CA HIS A 3 5.39 -7.70 1.49
C HIS A 3 4.91 -6.26 1.37
N ILE A 4 5.86 -5.32 1.30
CA ILE A 4 5.60 -3.89 1.14
C ILE A 4 5.64 -3.61 -0.36
N ILE A 5 4.52 -3.14 -0.91
CA ILE A 5 4.30 -2.95 -2.34
C ILE A 5 4.16 -1.46 -2.55
N THR A 6 5.13 -0.82 -3.21
CA THR A 6 5.13 0.63 -3.37
C THR A 6 4.72 1.04 -4.78
N GLY A 7 3.85 2.04 -4.87
CA GLY A 7 3.40 2.67 -6.10
C GLY A 7 3.81 4.13 -6.08
N SER A 8 4.84 4.49 -6.84
CA SER A 8 5.45 5.82 -6.80
C SER A 8 6.05 6.17 -8.15
N THR A 9 6.03 7.46 -8.50
CA THR A 9 6.78 7.98 -9.66
C THR A 9 7.92 8.91 -9.25
N LEU A 10 7.76 9.65 -8.15
CA LEU A 10 8.76 10.60 -7.63
C LEU A 10 9.44 10.13 -6.35
N GLY A 11 9.31 8.84 -5.99
CA GLY A 11 9.91 8.28 -4.77
C GLY A 11 9.11 8.46 -3.48
N GLY A 12 8.12 9.36 -3.42
CA GLY A 12 7.40 9.66 -2.16
C GLY A 12 6.80 8.43 -1.45
N ALA A 13 6.12 7.54 -2.18
CA ALA A 13 5.59 6.31 -1.57
C ALA A 13 6.67 5.25 -1.29
N GLU A 14 7.83 5.32 -1.96
CA GLU A 14 8.97 4.45 -1.69
C GLU A 14 9.65 4.83 -0.37
N TYR A 15 9.85 6.12 -0.10
CA TYR A 15 10.38 6.61 1.18
C TYR A 15 9.49 6.19 2.36
N VAL A 16 8.17 6.33 2.21
CA VAL A 16 7.22 5.84 3.23
C VAL A 16 7.32 4.32 3.39
N GLY A 17 7.49 3.58 2.29
CA GLY A 17 7.66 2.12 2.34
C GLY A 17 8.93 1.67 3.05
N ASP A 18 10.03 2.38 2.83
CA ASP A 18 11.31 2.14 3.51
C ASP A 18 11.18 2.43 5.02
N HIS A 19 10.64 3.61 5.37
CA HIS A 19 10.42 3.99 6.77
C HIS A 19 9.53 3.00 7.53
N LEU A 20 8.41 2.58 6.93
CA LEU A 20 7.53 1.57 7.53
C LEU A 20 8.19 0.20 7.61
N SER A 21 9.09 -0.13 6.67
CA SER A 21 9.86 -1.38 6.69
C SER A 21 10.78 -1.43 7.90
N ASP A 22 11.59 -0.40 8.13
CA ASP A 22 12.48 -0.32 9.30
C ASP A 22 11.69 -0.46 10.60
N LEU A 23 10.60 0.29 10.76
CA LEU A 23 9.75 0.22 11.95
C LEU A 23 9.16 -1.19 12.18
N LEU A 24 8.76 -1.88 11.11
CA LEU A 24 8.27 -3.26 11.21
C LEU A 24 9.39 -4.24 11.59
N GLN A 25 10.59 -4.06 11.04
CA GLN A 25 11.77 -4.88 11.38
C GLN A 25 12.22 -4.67 12.83
N GLU A 26 12.21 -3.43 13.33
CA GLU A 26 12.50 -3.12 14.74
C GLU A 26 11.52 -3.82 15.70
N GLN A 27 10.31 -4.10 15.23
CA GLN A 27 9.27 -4.79 15.99
C GLN A 27 9.33 -6.32 15.81
N GLY A 28 10.36 -6.82 15.11
CA GLY A 28 10.62 -8.25 14.91
C GLY A 28 9.90 -8.86 13.72
N PHE A 29 9.26 -8.06 12.85
CA PHE A 29 8.63 -8.56 11.64
C PHE A 29 9.62 -8.59 10.48
N ASP A 30 9.62 -9.68 9.73
CA ASP A 30 10.38 -9.77 8.47
C ASP A 30 9.61 -9.06 7.35
N THR A 31 10.26 -8.11 6.66
CA THR A 31 9.67 -7.31 5.58
C THR A 31 10.44 -7.46 4.26
N LYS A 32 9.74 -7.33 3.14
CA LYS A 32 10.34 -7.26 1.80
C LYS A 32 9.65 -6.18 0.97
N ILE A 33 10.43 -5.19 0.53
CA ILE A 33 9.97 -4.08 -0.30
C ILE A 33 9.99 -4.46 -1.78
N HIS A 34 8.93 -4.08 -2.50
CA HIS A 34 8.74 -4.29 -3.93
C HIS A 34 8.35 -2.97 -4.60
N ASN A 35 9.35 -2.27 -5.16
CA ASN A 35 9.14 -1.02 -5.89
C ASN A 35 8.61 -1.24 -7.31
N GLN A 36 8.78 -2.44 -7.85
CA GLN A 36 8.17 -2.88 -9.10
C GLN A 36 7.49 -4.22 -8.84
N PRO A 37 6.27 -4.21 -8.27
CA PRO A 37 5.63 -5.43 -7.83
C PRO A 37 5.30 -6.35 -8.98
N ASN A 38 5.70 -7.62 -8.84
CA ASN A 38 5.41 -8.67 -9.81
C ASN A 38 4.66 -9.82 -9.11
N MET A 39 3.52 -10.21 -9.67
CA MET A 39 2.71 -11.34 -9.19
C MET A 39 3.50 -12.66 -9.09
N SER A 40 4.55 -12.82 -9.89
CA SER A 40 5.40 -14.02 -9.88
C SER A 40 6.34 -14.06 -8.67
N GLU A 41 6.64 -12.89 -8.10
CA GLU A 41 7.60 -12.73 -6.99
C GLU A 41 6.90 -12.49 -5.65
N ILE A 42 5.62 -12.08 -5.68
CA ILE A 42 4.83 -11.76 -4.50
C ILE A 42 3.81 -12.89 -4.29
N PRO A 43 4.02 -13.76 -3.29
CA PRO A 43 3.07 -14.81 -3.00
C PRO A 43 1.77 -14.22 -2.43
N ALA A 44 0.62 -14.71 -2.93
CA ALA A 44 -0.72 -14.33 -2.46
C ALA A 44 -1.10 -14.95 -1.10
N LYS A 45 -0.15 -14.98 -0.15
CA LYS A 45 -0.31 -15.48 1.22
C LYS A 45 0.48 -14.62 2.20
N GLY A 46 0.06 -14.59 3.45
CA GLY A 46 0.72 -13.79 4.49
C GLY A 46 0.14 -12.39 4.57
N THR A 47 0.99 -11.37 4.56
CA THR A 47 0.55 -9.97 4.72
C THR A 47 1.10 -9.09 3.61
N TRP A 48 0.23 -8.32 2.96
CA TRP A 48 0.60 -7.27 2.01
C TRP A 48 0.36 -5.88 2.61
N LEU A 49 1.32 -4.98 2.45
CA LEU A 49 1.20 -3.56 2.78
C LEU A 49 1.37 -2.78 1.48
N ILE A 50 0.27 -2.28 0.91
CA ILE A 50 0.31 -1.47 -0.30
C ILE A 50 0.45 0.00 0.08
N ILE A 51 1.43 0.67 -0.49
CA ILE A 51 1.69 2.09 -0.27
C ILE A 51 1.73 2.74 -1.64
N THR A 52 0.72 3.53 -2.00
CA THR A 52 0.65 4.10 -3.35
C THR A 52 0.29 5.57 -3.33
N SER A 53 1.01 6.35 -4.11
CA SER A 53 0.58 7.70 -4.47
C SER A 53 -0.54 7.65 -5.51
N THR A 54 -1.28 8.74 -5.62
CA THR A 54 -2.28 8.93 -6.69
C THR A 54 -1.74 9.93 -7.72
N HIS A 55 -1.89 9.60 -9.00
CA HIS A 55 -1.42 10.42 -10.11
C HIS A 55 -2.57 11.05 -10.90
N GLY A 56 -2.39 12.31 -11.29
CA GLY A 56 -3.28 13.03 -12.20
C GLY A 56 -4.75 12.93 -11.79
N ALA A 57 -5.56 12.25 -12.62
CA ALA A 57 -7.00 12.10 -12.47
C ALA A 57 -7.43 10.92 -11.58
N GLY A 58 -6.58 10.48 -10.65
CA GLY A 58 -6.90 9.36 -9.76
C GLY A 58 -6.26 8.03 -10.14
N GLU A 59 -5.29 8.05 -11.04
CA GLU A 59 -4.66 6.86 -11.60
C GLU A 59 -3.55 6.33 -10.69
N TYR A 60 -3.22 5.05 -10.89
CA TYR A 60 -2.06 4.43 -10.29
C TYR A 60 -0.77 4.92 -10.97
N PRO A 61 0.32 5.01 -10.21
CA PRO A 61 1.65 5.17 -10.79
C PRO A 61 2.01 4.00 -11.73
N ASP A 62 2.77 4.28 -12.79
CA ASP A 62 3.15 3.30 -13.83
C ASP A 62 3.84 2.04 -13.27
N ASN A 63 4.55 2.17 -12.14
CA ASN A 63 5.27 1.06 -11.53
C ASN A 63 4.33 0.00 -10.91
N ILE A 64 3.18 0.40 -10.36
CA ILE A 64 2.22 -0.50 -9.69
C ILE A 64 1.01 -0.84 -10.58
N GLN A 65 0.71 -0.02 -11.59
CA GLN A 65 -0.38 -0.24 -12.53
C GLN A 65 -0.43 -1.66 -13.13
N PRO A 66 0.66 -2.26 -13.65
CA PRO A 66 0.61 -3.62 -14.21
C PRO A 66 0.28 -4.68 -13.15
N PHE A 67 0.70 -4.48 -11.90
CA PHE A 67 0.38 -5.37 -10.80
C PHE A 67 -1.12 -5.34 -10.45
N ILE A 68 -1.72 -4.14 -10.39
CA ILE A 68 -3.16 -3.98 -10.16
C ILE A 68 -3.97 -4.61 -11.29
N GLN A 69 -3.57 -4.39 -12.54
CA GLN A 69 -4.23 -5.01 -13.70
C GLN A 69 -4.13 -6.55 -13.65
N ALA A 70 -2.99 -7.10 -13.24
CA ALA A 70 -2.84 -8.54 -13.07
C ALA A 70 -3.76 -9.09 -11.98
N LEU A 71 -3.96 -8.36 -10.87
CA LEU A 71 -4.89 -8.75 -9.79
C LEU A 71 -6.34 -8.78 -10.28
N GLN A 72 -6.72 -7.84 -11.15
CA GLN A 72 -8.06 -7.77 -11.73
C GLN A 72 -8.30 -8.88 -12.76
N ASN A 73 -7.33 -9.13 -13.63
CA ASN A 73 -7.47 -10.09 -14.73
C ASN A 73 -7.35 -11.54 -14.25
N THR A 74 -6.40 -11.81 -13.36
CA THR A 74 -6.09 -13.17 -12.88
C THR A 74 -5.95 -13.13 -11.35
N PRO A 75 -7.07 -12.98 -10.60
CA PRO A 75 -7.02 -12.90 -9.16
C PRO A 75 -6.47 -14.22 -8.57
N PRO A 76 -5.39 -14.16 -7.76
CA PRO A 76 -4.85 -15.34 -7.11
C PRO A 76 -5.76 -15.77 -5.95
N ASN A 77 -5.53 -16.96 -5.40
CA ASN A 77 -6.24 -17.37 -4.18
C ASN A 77 -5.70 -16.59 -2.98
N THR A 78 -6.48 -15.63 -2.48
CA THR A 78 -6.13 -14.72 -1.38
C THR A 78 -6.77 -15.11 -0.04
N SER A 79 -7.33 -16.32 0.08
CA SER A 79 -8.09 -16.73 1.29
C SER A 79 -7.31 -16.62 2.60
N ALA A 80 -5.97 -16.72 2.54
CA ALA A 80 -5.06 -16.59 3.67
C ALA A 80 -4.22 -15.29 3.63
N LEU A 81 -4.55 -14.37 2.72
CA LEU A 81 -3.88 -13.09 2.57
C LEU A 81 -4.56 -12.04 3.46
N ARG A 82 -3.74 -11.35 4.26
CA ARG A 82 -4.12 -10.15 4.98
C ARG A 82 -3.52 -8.94 4.30
N TYR A 83 -4.20 -7.79 4.33
CA TYR A 83 -3.69 -6.60 3.67
C TYR A 83 -3.97 -5.30 4.43
N ALA A 84 -3.10 -4.32 4.23
CA ALA A 84 -3.31 -2.94 4.62
C ALA A 84 -2.93 -2.03 3.44
N VAL A 85 -3.57 -0.86 3.35
CA VAL A 85 -3.31 0.11 2.28
C VAL A 85 -3.08 1.49 2.87
N VAL A 86 -1.97 2.10 2.48
CA VAL A 86 -1.62 3.50 2.71
C VAL A 86 -1.69 4.22 1.36
N ALA A 87 -2.62 5.15 1.26
CA ALA A 87 -2.83 5.96 0.08
C ALA A 87 -2.26 7.35 0.33
N ILE A 88 -1.35 7.80 -0.53
CA ILE A 88 -0.78 9.15 -0.48
C ILE A 88 -1.44 9.97 -1.59
N GLY A 89 -1.95 11.14 -1.25
CA GLY A 89 -2.62 12.02 -2.19
C GLY A 89 -2.56 13.47 -1.74
N ASP A 90 -3.10 14.34 -2.59
CA ASP A 90 -3.22 15.77 -2.33
C ASP A 90 -4.71 16.13 -2.36
N SER A 91 -5.23 16.68 -1.26
CA SER A 91 -6.67 16.99 -1.14
C SER A 91 -7.13 18.13 -2.04
N SER A 92 -6.22 18.87 -2.68
CA SER A 92 -6.55 19.92 -3.65
C SER A 92 -7.12 19.33 -4.95
N TYR A 93 -6.95 18.03 -5.18
CA TYR A 93 -7.51 17.31 -6.30
C TYR A 93 -8.78 16.57 -5.90
N ASP A 94 -9.83 16.64 -6.72
CA ASP A 94 -11.08 15.87 -6.52
C ASP A 94 -10.85 14.36 -6.40
N THR A 95 -9.76 13.86 -6.97
CA THR A 95 -9.39 12.43 -7.00
C THR A 95 -8.52 12.03 -5.79
N PHE A 96 -8.71 12.68 -4.65
CA PHE A 96 -7.96 12.46 -3.43
C PHE A 96 -7.88 10.97 -3.03
N CYS A 97 -6.65 10.43 -3.06
CA CYS A 97 -6.31 9.05 -2.72
C CYS A 97 -7.09 7.98 -3.52
N ALA A 98 -7.59 8.30 -4.72
CA ALA A 98 -8.43 7.39 -5.51
C ALA A 98 -7.75 6.04 -5.80
N ALA A 99 -6.47 6.05 -6.17
CA ALA A 99 -5.70 4.84 -6.47
C ALA A 99 -5.60 3.90 -5.25
N GLY A 100 -5.24 4.43 -4.08
CA GLY A 100 -5.16 3.61 -2.86
C GLY A 100 -6.52 3.11 -2.39
N LYS A 101 -7.57 3.94 -2.46
CA LYS A 101 -8.95 3.52 -2.15
C LYS A 101 -9.41 2.38 -3.07
N HIS A 102 -9.15 2.51 -4.37
CA HIS A 102 -9.47 1.47 -5.34
C HIS A 102 -8.70 0.17 -5.07
N ALA A 103 -7.41 0.26 -4.68
CA ALA A 103 -6.61 -0.94 -4.37
C ALA A 103 -7.15 -1.65 -3.12
N TYR A 104 -7.58 -0.88 -2.13
CA TYR A 104 -8.19 -1.40 -0.92
C TYR A 104 -9.49 -2.16 -1.20
N GLN A 105 -10.34 -1.63 -2.08
CA GLN A 105 -11.58 -2.30 -2.51
C GLN A 105 -11.27 -3.56 -3.31
N LEU A 106 -10.39 -3.47 -4.30
CA LEU A 106 -10.00 -4.60 -5.15
C LEU A 106 -9.52 -5.81 -4.35
N LEU A 107 -8.66 -5.60 -3.35
CA LEU A 107 -8.17 -6.67 -2.49
C LEU A 107 -9.29 -7.33 -1.69
N GLY A 108 -10.27 -6.55 -1.24
CA GLY A 108 -11.47 -7.06 -0.57
C GLY A 108 -12.35 -7.90 -1.51
N ASP A 109 -12.58 -7.40 -2.74
CA ASP A 109 -13.36 -8.10 -3.78
C ASP A 109 -12.77 -9.45 -4.15
N ILE A 110 -11.44 -9.57 -4.21
CA ILE A 110 -10.76 -10.85 -4.52
C ILE A 110 -10.66 -11.79 -3.31
N GLY A 111 -11.20 -11.42 -2.14
CA GLY A 111 -11.31 -12.28 -0.95
C GLY A 111 -10.19 -12.13 0.08
N ALA A 112 -9.32 -11.12 -0.03
CA ALA A 112 -8.30 -10.86 0.97
C ALA A 112 -8.91 -10.23 2.23
N LYS A 113 -8.23 -10.35 3.38
CA LYS A 113 -8.73 -9.84 4.66
C LYS A 113 -8.07 -8.51 5.04
N PRO A 114 -8.82 -7.41 5.21
CA PRO A 114 -8.22 -6.15 5.63
C PRO A 114 -7.75 -6.21 7.09
N LEU A 115 -6.52 -5.76 7.34
CA LEU A 115 -5.96 -5.57 8.69
C LEU A 115 -6.47 -4.27 9.33
N ALA A 116 -6.58 -3.23 8.51
CA ALA A 116 -7.00 -1.89 8.90
C ALA A 116 -7.84 -1.27 7.77
N ASN A 117 -8.49 -0.15 8.07
CA ASN A 117 -9.09 0.68 7.04
C ASN A 117 -8.00 1.29 6.14
N CYS A 118 -8.34 1.61 4.90
CA CYS A 118 -7.46 2.38 4.02
C CYS A 118 -7.05 3.68 4.70
N PHE A 119 -5.75 3.86 4.92
CA PHE A 119 -5.20 5.07 5.51
C PHE A 119 -4.86 6.06 4.41
N THR A 120 -5.43 7.24 4.46
CA THR A 120 -5.20 8.30 3.48
C THR A 120 -4.32 9.38 4.11
N ILE A 121 -3.18 9.65 3.47
CA ILE A 121 -2.25 10.71 3.84
C ILE A 121 -2.45 11.84 2.84
N ASP A 122 -2.78 13.01 3.36
CA ASP A 122 -2.83 14.24 2.59
C ASP A 122 -1.51 14.99 2.71
N VAL A 123 -0.81 15.17 1.59
CA VAL A 123 0.48 15.88 1.55
C VAL A 123 0.34 17.39 1.78
N GLN A 124 -0.87 17.95 1.64
CA GLN A 124 -1.13 19.35 1.98
C GLN A 124 -1.18 19.57 3.50
N GLU A 125 -1.86 18.67 4.23
CA GLU A 125 -1.92 18.71 5.70
C GLU A 125 -0.66 18.14 6.36
N HIS A 126 -0.05 17.12 5.74
CA HIS A 126 1.12 16.42 6.24
C HIS A 126 2.28 16.55 5.25
N PRO A 127 3.13 17.59 5.40
CA PRO A 127 4.27 17.80 4.50
C PRO A 127 5.30 16.67 4.56
N VAL A 128 5.29 15.87 5.64
CA VAL A 128 6.10 14.66 5.82
C VAL A 128 5.15 13.46 5.92
N PRO A 129 4.93 12.71 4.83
CA PRO A 129 4.03 11.56 4.85
C PRO A 129 4.53 10.42 5.75
N GLU A 130 5.84 10.30 5.98
CA GLU A 130 6.44 9.29 6.86
C GLU A 130 5.95 9.39 8.30
N ASP A 131 5.85 10.59 8.86
CA ASP A 131 5.34 10.84 10.23
C ASP A 131 3.89 10.37 10.38
N ALA A 132 3.05 10.70 9.40
CA ALA A 132 1.65 10.29 9.40
C ALA A 132 1.52 8.75 9.28
N ALA A 133 2.32 8.15 8.40
CA ALA A 133 2.38 6.72 8.20
C ALA A 133 2.87 5.98 9.45
N GLU A 134 3.90 6.48 10.13
CA GLU A 134 4.42 5.92 11.38
C GLU A 134 3.36 5.95 12.48
N ALA A 135 2.71 7.10 12.68
CA ALA A 135 1.68 7.25 13.69
C ALA A 135 0.50 6.29 13.44
N TRP A 136 0.15 6.07 12.18
CA TRP A 136 -0.82 5.06 11.79
C TRP A 136 -0.31 3.64 12.08
N LEU A 137 0.90 3.29 11.65
CA LEU A 137 1.47 1.95 11.84
C LEU A 137 1.47 1.58 13.32
N LYS A 138 1.93 2.47 14.20
CA LYS A 138 1.93 2.27 15.67
C LYS A 138 0.55 1.93 16.24
N ARG A 139 -0.54 2.41 15.63
CA ARG A 139 -1.92 2.10 16.05
C ARG A 139 -2.40 0.73 15.55
N VAL A 140 -1.93 0.30 14.39
CA VAL A 140 -2.39 -0.94 13.74
C VAL A 140 -1.42 -2.10 13.87
N ILE A 141 -0.22 -1.89 14.41
CA ILE A 141 0.85 -2.88 14.45
C ILE A 141 0.46 -4.18 15.15
N ASN A 142 -0.37 -4.10 16.19
CA ASN A 142 -0.89 -5.28 16.92
C ASN A 142 -1.80 -6.18 16.05
N ARG A 143 -2.13 -5.77 14.82
CA ARG A 143 -2.95 -6.54 13.88
C ARG A 143 -2.12 -7.30 12.82
N PHE A 144 -0.82 -7.00 12.69
CA PHE A 144 0.08 -7.64 11.72
C PHE A 144 0.45 -9.06 12.15
#